data_AF-A0A2P4SHK9-F1
#
_entry.id   AF-A0A2P4SHK9-F1
#
_cell.length_a   1.000
_cell.length_b   1.000
_cell.length_c   1.000
_cell.angle_alpha   90.00
_cell.angle_beta   90.00
_cell.angle_gamma   90.00
#
_symmetry.space_group_name_H-M   'P 1'
#
loop_
_entity.id
_entity.type
_entity.pdbx_description
1 polymer ?
#
loop_
_entity_poly.entity_id
_entity_poly.type
_entity_poly.pdbx_seq_one_letter_code
_entity_poly.pdbx_strand_id
1 'polypeptide(L)'
;AHDEVCPKFPLTCDGCGKKKIPREKFQDHVKNCGKCKVPCRFEVVGCAEMVENEKLSEHESKCLAEHLYMLLSFVLSLKSGSGDLKHLPAIPSSQSSSPLLAANSLCPESELFKSLELLGRCDALEKKTVTFENIVCVLNREVERVSLTAEAYSRQHRLDQEQIETLSNKVRQLERSIGLKDLAMAEMEEKIRNMEASTYDGVFIWKITEFARKRQEAITGRSPAIFSPAFYTSKYGYKMCLRVYLNGDGTGRGTHLSLFFVVMKGPNDALLRWPFNQK
;
A
#
# COMPACT_ATOMS: atom_id res chain seq x y z
N ALA A 1 -16.34 35.26 27.82
CA ALA A 1 -16.50 34.25 28.88
C ALA A 1 -17.03 32.91 28.34
N HIS A 2 -18.03 32.88 27.46
CA HIS A 2 -18.58 31.62 26.91
C HIS A 2 -17.60 30.82 26.03
N ASP A 3 -16.76 31.52 25.24
CA ASP A 3 -15.82 30.88 24.30
C ASP A 3 -14.70 30.07 24.97
N GLU A 4 -14.33 30.44 26.21
CA GLU A 4 -13.35 29.74 27.04
C GLU A 4 -13.82 28.34 27.47
N VAL A 5 -15.14 28.15 27.62
CA VAL A 5 -15.74 26.92 28.18
C VAL A 5 -16.56 26.12 27.18
N CYS A 6 -16.84 26.66 25.98
CA CYS A 6 -17.69 26.00 24.98
C CYS A 6 -17.04 24.71 24.43
N PRO A 7 -17.65 23.53 24.60
CA PRO A 7 -17.13 22.25 24.10
C PRO A 7 -17.04 22.17 22.57
N LYS A 8 -17.88 22.95 21.87
CA LYS A 8 -17.93 23.02 20.41
C LYS A 8 -17.09 24.17 19.84
N PHE A 9 -16.35 24.88 20.68
CA PHE A 9 -15.50 25.98 20.23
C PHE A 9 -14.46 25.46 19.22
N PRO A 10 -14.33 26.10 18.05
CA PRO A 10 -13.41 25.65 17.01
C PRO A 10 -11.96 26.03 17.36
N LEU A 11 -11.13 25.03 17.63
CA LEU A 11 -9.70 25.15 17.85
C LEU A 11 -8.90 24.88 16.56
N THR A 12 -7.66 25.37 16.53
CA THR A 12 -6.70 25.14 15.46
C THR A 12 -5.54 24.30 16.02
N CYS A 13 -5.10 23.29 15.28
CA CYS A 13 -3.96 22.48 15.66
C CYS A 13 -2.66 23.13 15.20
N ASP A 14 -1.74 23.38 16.14
CA ASP A 14 -0.44 24.02 15.86
C ASP A 14 0.53 23.11 15.09
N GLY A 15 0.35 21.78 15.17
CA GLY A 15 1.20 20.83 14.46
C GLY A 15 0.84 20.68 12.97
N CYS A 16 -0.43 20.37 12.66
CA CYS A 16 -0.86 20.13 11.28
C CYS A 16 -1.57 21.32 10.61
N GLY A 17 -1.86 22.41 11.34
CA GLY A 17 -2.56 23.58 10.82
C GLY A 17 -4.06 23.38 10.57
N LYS A 18 -4.63 22.23 10.95
CA LYS A 18 -6.06 21.94 10.75
C LYS A 18 -6.92 22.85 11.64
N LYS A 19 -7.81 23.62 11.00
CA LYS A 19 -8.74 24.56 11.63
C LYS A 19 -10.09 23.89 11.91
N LYS A 20 -10.89 24.49 12.80
CA LYS A 20 -12.28 24.08 13.14
C LYS A 20 -12.38 22.70 13.81
N ILE A 21 -11.44 22.35 14.68
CA ILE A 21 -11.54 21.13 15.50
C ILE A 21 -12.37 21.48 16.76
N PRO A 22 -13.50 20.82 17.04
CA PRO A 22 -14.26 21.05 18.27
C PRO A 22 -13.39 20.81 19.51
N ARG A 23 -13.46 21.68 20.52
CA ARG A 23 -12.69 21.56 21.79
C ARG A 23 -12.80 20.16 22.40
N GLU A 24 -13.99 19.57 22.41
CA GLU A 24 -14.24 18.22 22.92
C GLU A 24 -13.47 17.11 22.16
N LYS A 25 -13.13 17.32 20.88
CA LYS A 25 -12.40 16.36 20.02
C LYS A 25 -10.94 16.72 19.82
N PHE A 26 -10.46 17.80 20.46
CA PHE A 26 -9.11 18.32 20.23
C PHE A 26 -8.04 17.38 20.81
N GLN A 27 -8.27 16.80 21.99
CA GLN A 27 -7.31 15.84 22.57
C GLN A 27 -7.16 14.58 21.72
N ASP A 28 -8.26 14.03 21.20
CA ASP A 28 -8.22 12.86 20.31
C ASP A 28 -7.49 13.19 19.01
N HIS A 29 -7.71 14.40 18.46
CA HIS A 29 -6.94 14.85 17.31
C HIS A 29 -5.43 14.92 17.61
N VAL A 30 -5.00 15.50 18.74
CA VAL A 30 -3.58 15.62 19.10
C VAL A 30 -2.92 14.25 19.21
N LYS A 31 -3.59 13.26 19.80
CA LYS A 31 -3.09 11.88 19.91
C LYS A 31 -2.88 11.20 18.57
N ASN A 32 -3.72 11.50 17.58
CA ASN A 32 -3.69 10.89 16.25
C ASN A 32 -3.02 11.77 15.18
N CYS A 33 -2.56 12.97 15.53
CA CYS A 33 -1.92 13.89 14.60
C CYS A 33 -0.42 13.59 14.53
N GLY A 34 0.05 13.10 13.37
CA GLY A 34 1.46 12.79 13.12
C GLY A 34 2.42 13.96 13.30
N LYS A 35 1.94 15.20 13.05
CA LYS A 35 2.74 16.43 13.10
C LYS A 35 2.74 17.14 14.46
N CYS A 36 2.00 16.62 15.44
CA CYS A 36 2.09 17.13 16.80
C CYS A 36 3.36 16.61 17.46
N LYS A 37 4.07 17.49 18.19
CA LYS A 37 5.20 17.07 19.02
C LYS A 37 4.68 16.43 20.29
N VAL A 38 5.18 15.24 20.60
CA VAL A 38 4.88 14.46 21.80
C VAL A 38 6.18 14.09 22.50
N PRO A 39 6.17 13.98 23.84
CA PRO A 39 7.36 13.56 24.57
C PRO A 39 7.69 12.10 24.26
N CYS A 40 8.98 11.76 24.34
CA CYS A 40 9.44 10.39 24.24
C CYS A 40 8.86 9.52 25.36
N ARG A 41 8.55 8.24 25.07
CA ARG A 41 8.03 7.29 26.07
C ARG A 41 9.00 7.02 27.22
N PHE A 42 10.28 7.31 27.02
CA PHE A 42 11.35 7.22 28.02
C PHE A 42 11.56 8.52 28.80
N GLU A 43 10.66 9.51 28.70
CA GLU A 43 10.68 10.74 29.50
C GLU A 43 10.73 10.43 31.01
N VAL A 44 9.97 9.43 31.45
CA VAL A 44 9.92 8.99 32.86
C VAL A 44 11.24 8.46 33.41
N VAL A 45 12.19 8.10 32.53
CA VAL A 45 13.54 7.66 32.89
C VAL A 45 14.64 8.63 32.44
N GLY A 46 14.27 9.83 31.94
CA GLY A 46 15.20 10.93 31.70
C GLY A 46 15.35 11.41 30.24
N CYS A 47 14.59 10.88 29.28
CA CYS A 47 14.66 11.36 27.90
C CYS A 47 13.85 12.67 27.71
N ALA A 48 14.53 13.80 27.45
CA ALA A 48 13.88 15.11 27.33
C ALA A 48 13.41 15.47 25.91
N GLU A 49 13.48 14.54 24.96
CA GLU A 49 13.20 14.81 23.55
C GLU A 49 11.69 14.93 23.26
N MET A 50 11.34 15.96 22.48
CA MET A 50 10.00 16.24 21.98
C MET A 50 9.95 16.02 20.47
N VAL A 51 9.35 14.91 20.05
CA VAL A 51 9.43 14.41 18.68
C VAL A 51 8.06 14.48 18.02
N GLU A 52 8.01 14.75 16.72
CA GLU A 52 6.78 14.60 15.94
C GLU A 52 6.27 13.16 16.06
N ASN A 53 4.98 12.99 16.34
CA ASN A 53 4.36 11.69 16.58
C ASN A 53 4.62 10.68 15.44
N GLU A 54 4.68 11.14 14.18
CA GLU A 54 5.01 10.29 13.03
C GLU A 54 6.47 9.80 12.99
N LYS A 55 7.39 10.53 13.65
CA LYS A 55 8.83 10.20 13.74
C LYS A 55 9.22 9.57 15.08
N LEU A 56 8.26 9.38 15.99
CA LEU A 56 8.53 8.85 17.33
C LEU A 56 9.17 7.45 17.28
N SER A 57 8.65 6.56 16.44
CA SER A 57 9.20 5.20 16.25
C SER A 57 10.62 5.23 15.66
N GLU A 58 10.92 6.19 14.79
CA GLU A 58 12.25 6.37 14.23
C GLU A 58 13.25 6.87 15.30
N HIS A 59 12.82 7.80 16.16
CA HIS A 59 13.63 8.22 17.31
C HIS A 59 13.89 7.06 18.28
N GLU A 60 12.85 6.30 18.65
CA GLU A 60 12.97 5.17 19.58
C GLU A 60 13.94 4.10 19.08
N SER A 61 13.92 3.81 17.77
CA SER A 61 14.86 2.86 17.16
C SER A 61 16.29 3.39 17.08
N LYS A 62 16.47 4.69 16.78
CA LYS A 62 17.81 5.31 16.69
C LYS A 62 18.48 5.49 18.05
N CYS A 63 17.72 5.78 19.10
CA CYS A 63 18.22 6.05 20.44
C CYS A 63 18.06 4.85 21.40
N LEU A 64 17.87 3.64 20.87
CA LEU A 64 17.57 2.45 21.67
C LEU A 64 18.67 2.15 22.69
N ALA A 65 19.94 2.33 22.33
CA ALA A 65 21.07 2.06 23.22
C ALA A 65 21.09 3.03 24.42
N GLU A 66 20.87 4.32 24.18
CA GLU A 66 20.77 5.35 25.22
C GLU A 66 19.54 5.11 26.11
N HIS A 67 18.40 4.75 25.53
CA HIS A 67 17.19 4.39 26.29
C HIS A 67 17.42 3.17 27.20
N LEU A 68 18.10 2.13 26.72
CA LEU A 68 18.45 0.96 27.52
C LEU A 68 19.44 1.30 28.64
N TYR A 69 20.40 2.19 28.39
CA TYR A 69 21.32 2.66 29.41
C TYR A 69 20.62 3.46 30.52
N MET A 70 19.71 4.38 30.15
CA MET A 70 18.90 5.13 31.12
C MET A 70 17.99 4.20 31.94
N LEU A 71 17.36 3.22 31.30
CA LEU A 71 16.57 2.18 31.99
C LEU A 71 17.41 1.38 32.97
N LEU A 72 18.62 0.95 32.57
CA LEU A 72 19.52 0.21 33.45
C LEU A 72 19.95 1.04 34.65
N SER A 73 20.30 2.32 34.43
CA SER A 73 20.64 3.26 35.51
C SER A 73 19.47 3.46 36.48
N PHE A 74 18.25 3.60 35.96
CA PHE A 74 17.03 3.71 36.76
C PHE A 74 16.78 2.44 37.60
N VAL A 75 16.89 1.25 37.01
CA VAL A 75 16.71 -0.04 37.71
C VAL A 75 17.77 -0.27 38.79
N LEU A 76 19.02 0.08 38.52
CA LEU A 76 20.10 -0.01 39.51
C LEU A 76 19.87 0.95 40.67
N SER A 77 19.34 2.15 40.40
CA SER A 77 18.99 3.14 41.43
C SER A 77 17.84 2.66 42.33
N LEU A 78 16.87 1.90 41.77
CA LEU A 78 15.81 1.26 42.56
C LEU A 78 16.33 0.13 43.46
N LYS A 79 17.37 -0.58 43.02
CA LYS A 79 18.04 -1.62 43.82
C LYS A 79 18.82 -1.04 45.01
N SER A 80 19.30 0.20 44.91
CA SER A 80 19.95 0.92 46.00
C SER A 80 18.96 1.49 47.05
N GLY A 81 17.65 1.49 46.75
CA GLY A 81 16.60 2.01 47.65
C GLY A 81 16.02 1.00 48.63
N SER A 82 16.46 -0.26 48.61
CA SER A 82 15.98 -1.30 49.51
C SER A 82 17.11 -2.23 49.95
N GLY A 83 17.82 -1.83 51.02
CA GLY A 83 18.75 -2.73 51.70
C GLY A 83 19.89 -2.02 52.42
N ASP A 84 19.62 -1.65 53.67
CA ASP A 84 20.65 -1.49 54.69
C ASP A 84 21.43 -2.81 54.80
N LEU A 85 22.71 -2.85 54.42
CA LEU A 85 23.70 -3.78 54.96
C LEU A 85 25.11 -3.46 54.46
N LYS A 86 25.93 -3.13 55.44
CA LYS A 86 27.35 -2.80 55.36
C LYS A 86 28.19 -3.98 54.86
N HIS A 87 29.12 -3.64 53.97
CA HIS A 87 30.50 -4.14 53.86
C HIS A 87 30.80 -5.64 54.05
N LEU A 88 31.34 -6.27 53.00
CA LEU A 88 32.34 -7.33 53.14
C LEU A 88 33.70 -6.87 52.60
N PRO A 89 34.83 -7.19 53.25
CA PRO A 89 36.14 -7.12 52.65
C PRO A 89 36.53 -8.44 51.95
N ALA A 90 37.61 -8.33 51.19
CA ALA A 90 38.21 -9.27 50.27
C ALA A 90 38.46 -10.70 50.78
N ILE A 91 38.45 -11.62 49.80
CA ILE A 91 38.90 -13.02 49.87
C ILE A 91 40.45 -13.06 49.84
N PRO A 92 41.07 -14.05 50.51
CA PRO A 92 41.93 -14.93 49.75
C PRO A 92 41.63 -16.42 49.96
N SER A 93 41.85 -17.13 48.86
CA SER A 93 42.03 -18.56 48.63
C SER A 93 42.66 -19.39 49.76
N SER A 94 42.19 -20.62 49.98
CA SER A 94 42.95 -21.87 49.76
C SER A 94 42.30 -23.11 50.41
N GLN A 95 42.17 -24.17 49.61
CA GLN A 95 42.44 -25.59 49.90
C GLN A 95 41.72 -26.37 51.04
N SER A 96 41.14 -27.49 50.58
CA SER A 96 41.26 -28.86 51.11
C SER A 96 40.43 -29.35 52.31
N SER A 97 39.81 -30.52 52.05
CA SER A 97 39.65 -31.72 52.88
C SER A 97 38.68 -31.73 54.07
N SER A 98 37.62 -32.52 53.92
CA SER A 98 36.97 -33.29 55.00
C SER A 98 37.97 -34.34 55.56
N PRO A 99 37.85 -34.83 56.82
CA PRO A 99 36.82 -35.85 57.11
C PRO A 99 36.22 -35.85 58.54
N LEU A 100 35.02 -36.45 58.60
CA LEU A 100 34.44 -37.33 59.64
C LEU A 100 34.90 -37.19 61.10
N LEU A 101 33.92 -37.02 62.01
CA LEU A 101 33.84 -37.85 63.22
C LEU A 101 32.39 -37.96 63.70
N ALA A 102 32.01 -39.19 63.98
CA ALA A 102 30.72 -39.62 64.49
C ALA A 102 30.44 -39.04 65.88
N ALA A 103 29.23 -38.52 66.09
CA ALA A 103 28.66 -38.31 67.40
C ALA A 103 27.26 -38.92 67.42
N ASN A 104 27.17 -40.09 68.05
CA ASN A 104 25.95 -40.75 68.42
C ASN A 104 25.26 -39.88 69.50
N SER A 105 24.30 -39.04 69.11
CA SER A 105 23.42 -38.32 70.03
C SER A 105 21.99 -38.81 69.84
N LEU A 106 21.38 -39.29 70.92
CA LEU A 106 19.97 -39.63 70.99
C LEU A 106 19.14 -38.40 70.58
N CYS A 107 18.40 -38.50 69.47
CA CYS A 107 17.55 -37.43 68.98
C CYS A 107 16.35 -37.20 69.93
N PRO A 108 15.98 -35.95 70.24
CA PRO A 108 14.72 -35.65 70.92
C PRO A 108 13.53 -36.05 70.01
N GLU A 109 12.48 -36.68 70.54
CA GLU A 109 11.26 -37.06 69.78
C GLU A 109 10.65 -35.90 68.96
N SER A 110 10.87 -34.65 69.39
CA SER A 110 10.47 -33.44 68.66
C SER A 110 11.21 -33.18 67.34
N GLU A 111 12.46 -33.63 67.18
CA GLU A 111 13.22 -33.50 65.93
C GLU A 111 12.89 -34.61 64.93
N LEU A 112 12.52 -35.79 65.43
CA LEU A 112 12.06 -36.92 64.62
C LEU A 112 10.72 -36.60 63.95
N PHE A 113 9.79 -35.97 64.67
CA PHE A 113 8.48 -35.55 64.15
C PHE A 113 8.61 -34.47 63.06
N LYS A 114 9.48 -33.47 63.25
CA LYS A 114 9.79 -32.45 62.24
C LYS A 114 10.47 -33.02 60.99
N SER A 115 11.36 -34.00 61.17
CA SER A 115 12.01 -34.71 60.06
C SER A 115 11.00 -35.54 59.26
N LEU A 116 10.04 -36.18 59.93
CA LEU A 116 8.97 -36.93 59.28
C LEU A 116 8.00 -36.01 58.51
N GLU A 117 7.68 -34.84 59.06
CA GLU A 117 6.87 -33.81 58.40
C GLU A 117 7.58 -33.21 57.17
N LEU A 118 8.89 -32.94 57.27
CA LEU A 118 9.73 -32.53 56.15
C LEU A 118 9.78 -33.59 55.05
N LEU A 119 9.89 -34.87 55.41
CA LEU A 119 9.86 -35.98 54.46
C LEU A 119 8.52 -36.04 53.72
N GLY A 120 7.39 -35.88 54.42
CA GLY A 120 6.07 -35.81 53.79
C GLY A 120 5.91 -34.61 52.85
N ARG A 121 6.53 -33.47 53.16
CA ARG A 121 6.60 -32.30 52.26
C ARG A 121 7.50 -32.55 51.05
N CYS A 122 8.61 -33.25 51.22
CA CYS A 122 9.49 -33.67 50.13
C CYS A 122 8.77 -34.63 49.17
N ASP A 123 8.06 -35.64 49.68
CA ASP A 123 7.23 -36.54 48.86
C ASP A 123 6.14 -35.79 48.10
N ALA A 124 5.50 -34.81 48.74
CA ALA A 124 4.47 -33.99 48.09
C ALA A 124 5.07 -33.09 46.99
N LEU A 125 6.28 -32.57 47.19
CA LEU A 125 7.00 -31.80 46.19
C LEU A 125 7.48 -32.69 45.04
N GLU A 126 7.98 -33.89 45.31
CA GLU A 126 8.39 -34.85 44.29
C GLU A 126 7.21 -35.25 43.39
N LYS A 127 6.04 -35.55 43.98
CA LYS A 127 4.81 -35.80 43.21
C LYS A 127 4.41 -34.60 42.35
N LYS A 128 4.55 -33.36 42.86
CA LYS A 128 4.31 -32.15 42.08
C LYS A 128 5.31 -31.99 40.94
N THR A 129 6.60 -32.25 41.19
CA THR A 129 7.65 -32.23 40.17
C THR A 129 7.33 -33.19 39.03
N VAL A 130 6.96 -34.44 39.35
CA VAL A 130 6.54 -35.44 38.34
C VAL A 130 5.32 -34.94 37.53
N THR A 131 4.33 -34.32 38.18
CA THR A 131 3.19 -33.75 37.43
C THR A 131 3.61 -32.61 36.51
N PHE A 132 4.52 -31.73 36.94
CA PHE A 132 5.01 -30.64 36.11
C PHE A 132 5.85 -31.15 34.94
N GLU A 133 6.71 -32.16 35.15
CA GLU A 133 7.47 -32.81 34.08
C GLU A 133 6.55 -33.39 33.00
N ASN A 134 5.47 -34.08 33.39
CA ASN A 134 4.49 -34.61 32.45
C ASN A 134 3.78 -33.49 31.66
N ILE A 135 3.39 -32.40 32.32
CA ILE A 135 2.78 -31.24 31.67
C ILE A 135 3.74 -30.60 30.66
N VAL A 136 5.00 -30.38 31.06
CA VAL A 136 6.04 -29.84 30.17
C VAL A 136 6.23 -30.74 28.95
N CYS A 137 6.22 -32.06 29.13
CA CYS A 137 6.37 -33.01 28.05
C CYS A 137 5.21 -32.94 27.04
N VAL A 138 3.95 -32.86 27.52
CA VAL A 138 2.77 -32.69 26.67
C VAL A 138 2.78 -31.33 25.94
N LEU A 139 3.10 -30.25 26.66
CA LEU A 139 3.19 -28.91 26.09
C LEU A 139 4.29 -28.83 25.02
N ASN A 140 5.46 -29.43 25.26
CA ASN A 140 6.54 -29.44 24.29
C ASN A 140 6.13 -30.18 23.00
N ARG A 141 5.44 -31.32 23.15
CA ARG A 141 4.91 -32.08 22.01
C ARG A 141 3.85 -31.31 21.22
N GLU A 142 3.02 -30.54 21.92
CA GLU A 142 2.01 -29.70 21.29
C GLU A 142 2.63 -28.49 20.58
N VAL A 143 3.68 -27.89 21.15
CA VAL A 143 4.47 -26.84 20.49
C VAL A 143 5.12 -27.36 19.21
N GLU A 144 5.75 -28.53 19.24
CA GLU A 144 6.32 -29.17 18.05
C GLU A 144 5.26 -29.42 16.97
N ARG A 145 4.09 -29.95 17.38
CA ARG A 145 2.96 -30.19 16.47
C ARG A 145 2.49 -28.90 15.81
N VAL A 146 2.29 -27.84 16.59
CA VAL A 146 1.86 -26.52 16.08
C VAL A 146 2.94 -25.94 15.16
N SER A 147 4.22 -26.03 15.53
CA SER A 147 5.35 -25.57 14.71
C SER A 147 5.35 -26.22 13.33
N LEU A 148 5.20 -27.55 13.26
CA LEU A 148 5.14 -28.28 11.99
C LEU A 148 3.96 -27.84 11.12
N THR A 149 2.78 -27.64 11.73
CA THR A 149 1.61 -27.15 10.99
C THR A 149 1.81 -25.72 10.49
N ALA A 150 2.39 -24.84 11.30
CA ALA A 150 2.68 -23.45 10.94
C ALA A 150 3.69 -23.38 9.78
N GLU A 151 4.71 -24.24 9.79
CA GLU A 151 5.65 -24.36 8.67
C GLU A 151 4.97 -24.86 7.38
N ALA A 152 4.09 -25.86 7.48
CA ALA A 152 3.35 -26.37 6.32
C ALA A 152 2.45 -25.27 5.70
N TYR A 153 1.72 -24.52 6.54
CA TYR A 153 0.94 -23.38 6.09
C TYR A 153 1.81 -22.27 5.49
N SER A 154 2.98 -21.99 6.07
CA SER A 154 3.91 -20.98 5.54
C SER A 154 4.45 -21.37 4.16
N ARG A 155 4.75 -22.65 3.95
CA ARG A 155 5.15 -23.17 2.63
C ARG A 155 4.01 -23.07 1.62
N GLN A 156 2.79 -23.44 2.01
CA GLN A 156 1.61 -23.33 1.16
C GLN A 156 1.33 -21.87 0.77
N HIS A 157 1.34 -20.96 1.73
CA HIS A 157 1.16 -19.54 1.50
C HIS A 157 2.18 -18.99 0.50
N ARG A 158 3.44 -19.46 0.55
CA ARG A 158 4.46 -19.06 -0.42
C ARG A 158 4.12 -19.51 -1.84
N LEU A 159 3.66 -20.75 -2.01
CA LEU A 159 3.23 -21.27 -3.32
C LEU A 159 2.00 -20.52 -3.85
N ASP A 160 1.02 -20.27 -2.99
CA ASP A 160 -0.18 -19.52 -3.35
C ASP A 160 0.19 -18.09 -3.78
N GLN A 161 1.14 -17.45 -3.08
CA GLN A 161 1.64 -16.12 -3.41
C GLN A 161 2.33 -16.10 -4.78
N GLU A 162 3.17 -17.09 -5.09
CA GLU A 162 3.82 -17.24 -6.40
C GLU A 162 2.78 -17.47 -7.52
N GLN A 163 1.74 -18.25 -7.24
CA GLN A 163 0.65 -18.51 -8.18
C GLN A 163 -0.20 -17.26 -8.42
N ILE A 164 -0.51 -16.49 -7.37
CA ILE A 164 -1.21 -15.21 -7.46
C ILE A 164 -0.40 -14.23 -8.30
N GLU A 165 0.90 -14.12 -8.07
CA GLU A 165 1.77 -13.25 -8.87
C GLU A 165 1.80 -13.67 -10.34
N THR A 166 1.92 -14.97 -10.61
CA THR A 166 1.88 -15.52 -11.96
C THR A 166 0.56 -15.20 -12.65
N LEU A 167 -0.57 -15.37 -11.95
CA LEU A 167 -1.90 -15.11 -12.50
C LEU A 167 -2.12 -13.61 -12.71
N SER A 168 -1.68 -12.77 -11.76
CA SER A 168 -1.72 -11.31 -11.87
C SER A 168 -0.95 -10.82 -13.11
N ASN A 169 0.23 -11.39 -13.36
CA ASN A 169 1.01 -11.09 -14.55
C ASN A 169 0.29 -11.52 -15.84
N LYS A 170 -0.37 -12.68 -15.85
CA LYS A 170 -1.20 -13.14 -16.99
C LYS A 170 -2.40 -12.23 -17.23
N VAL A 171 -3.10 -11.80 -16.18
CA VAL A 171 -4.23 -10.85 -16.28
C VAL A 171 -3.74 -9.55 -16.91
N ARG A 172 -2.64 -8.97 -16.40
CA ARG A 172 -2.06 -7.74 -16.96
C ARG A 172 -1.66 -7.88 -18.43
N GLN A 173 -1.16 -9.06 -18.83
CA GLN A 173 -0.82 -9.33 -20.23
C GLN A 173 -2.08 -9.42 -21.11
N LEU A 174 -3.13 -10.07 -20.63
CA LEU A 174 -4.41 -10.18 -21.35
C LEU A 174 -5.07 -8.80 -21.49
N GLU A 175 -5.09 -7.99 -20.44
CA GLU A 175 -5.62 -6.62 -20.49
C GLU A 175 -4.93 -5.77 -21.56
N ARG A 176 -3.59 -5.84 -21.66
CA ARG A 176 -2.84 -5.17 -22.74
C ARG A 176 -3.19 -5.72 -24.11
N SER A 177 -3.33 -7.04 -24.24
CA SER A 177 -3.71 -7.66 -25.51
C SER A 177 -5.10 -7.24 -25.96
N ILE A 178 -6.05 -7.12 -25.03
CA ILE A 178 -7.40 -6.61 -25.28
C ILE A 178 -7.32 -5.17 -25.79
N GLY A 179 -6.59 -4.29 -25.10
CA GLY A 179 -6.43 -2.90 -25.54
C GLY A 179 -5.82 -2.76 -26.94
N LEU A 180 -4.85 -3.60 -27.30
CA LEU A 180 -4.30 -3.62 -28.67
C LEU A 180 -5.31 -4.13 -29.71
N LYS A 181 -6.11 -5.14 -29.36
CA LYS A 181 -7.17 -5.66 -30.25
C LYS A 181 -8.29 -4.65 -30.42
N ASP A 182 -8.67 -3.92 -29.38
CA ASP A 182 -9.69 -2.87 -29.46
C ASP A 182 -9.28 -1.75 -30.43
N LEU A 183 -8.01 -1.36 -30.41
CA LEU A 183 -7.46 -0.41 -31.39
C LEU A 183 -7.52 -0.96 -32.81
N ALA A 184 -7.08 -2.21 -33.01
CA ALA A 184 -7.14 -2.85 -34.33
C ALA A 184 -8.58 -3.03 -34.84
N MET A 185 -9.53 -3.31 -33.96
CA MET A 185 -10.95 -3.38 -34.30
C MET A 185 -11.47 -2.01 -34.72
N ALA A 186 -11.15 -0.94 -33.99
CA ALA A 186 -11.55 0.42 -34.37
C ALA A 186 -11.01 0.84 -35.75
N GLU A 187 -9.75 0.52 -36.03
CA GLU A 187 -9.14 0.74 -37.36
C GLU A 187 -9.84 -0.07 -38.46
N MET A 188 -10.16 -1.34 -38.19
CA MET A 188 -10.85 -2.21 -39.14
C MET A 188 -12.28 -1.74 -39.41
N GLU A 189 -13.01 -1.31 -38.38
CA GLU A 189 -14.35 -0.74 -38.53
C GLU A 189 -14.32 0.54 -39.37
N GLU A 190 -13.32 1.41 -39.19
CA GLU A 190 -13.15 2.59 -40.04
C GLU A 190 -12.90 2.20 -41.50
N LYS A 191 -12.05 1.19 -41.72
CA LYS A 191 -11.79 0.66 -43.06
C LYS A 191 -13.05 0.08 -43.70
N ILE A 192 -13.88 -0.64 -42.95
CA ILE A 192 -15.16 -1.18 -43.42
C ILE A 192 -16.10 -0.04 -43.80
N ARG A 193 -16.30 0.95 -42.92
CA ARG A 193 -17.15 2.13 -43.20
C ARG A 193 -16.69 2.87 -44.47
N ASN A 194 -15.38 3.03 -44.65
CA ASN A 194 -14.82 3.65 -45.84
C ASN A 194 -15.06 2.83 -47.11
N MET A 195 -14.98 1.50 -47.02
CA MET A 195 -15.23 0.59 -48.14
C MET A 195 -16.70 0.57 -48.53
N GLU A 196 -17.62 0.55 -47.56
CA GLU A 196 -19.07 0.60 -47.79
C GLU A 196 -19.52 1.90 -48.46
N ALA A 197 -18.85 3.01 -48.14
CA ALA A 197 -19.14 4.31 -48.73
C ALA A 197 -18.45 4.55 -50.09
N SER A 198 -17.48 3.72 -50.49
CA SER A 198 -16.71 3.94 -51.71
C SER A 198 -17.51 3.58 -52.97
N THR A 199 -17.61 4.50 -53.92
CA THR A 199 -18.14 4.24 -55.27
C THR A 199 -17.00 4.19 -56.29
N TYR A 200 -17.26 3.57 -57.45
CA TYR A 200 -16.26 3.30 -58.49
C TYR A 200 -16.74 3.65 -59.90
N ASP A 201 -17.66 4.60 -60.00
CA ASP A 201 -18.27 5.08 -61.24
C ASP A 201 -18.17 6.61 -61.38
N GLY A 202 -17.45 7.27 -60.45
CA GLY A 202 -17.34 8.72 -60.38
C GLY A 202 -18.55 9.43 -59.77
N VAL A 203 -19.64 8.72 -59.43
CA VAL A 203 -20.82 9.30 -58.80
C VAL A 203 -20.78 9.04 -57.31
N PHE A 204 -20.90 10.09 -56.49
CA PHE A 204 -20.83 9.96 -55.05
C PHE A 204 -21.93 10.78 -54.35
N ILE A 205 -22.70 10.10 -53.48
CA ILE A 205 -23.76 10.71 -52.69
C ILE A 205 -23.33 10.73 -51.23
N TRP A 206 -23.11 11.92 -50.70
CA TRP A 206 -22.68 12.10 -49.31
C TRP A 206 -23.82 12.53 -48.40
N LYS A 207 -24.23 11.65 -47.48
CA LYS A 207 -25.19 11.98 -46.42
C LYS A 207 -24.46 12.50 -45.17
N ILE A 208 -24.65 13.77 -44.84
CA ILE A 208 -24.15 14.35 -43.59
C ILE A 208 -25.22 14.21 -42.50
N THR A 209 -25.04 13.24 -41.61
CA THR A 209 -25.88 13.06 -40.41
C THR A 209 -25.51 14.07 -39.32
N GLU A 210 -26.46 14.33 -38.39
CA GLU A 210 -26.27 15.24 -37.25
C GLU A 210 -25.85 16.67 -37.66
N PHE A 211 -26.46 17.19 -38.72
CA PHE A 211 -26.09 18.48 -39.31
C PHE A 211 -26.05 19.63 -38.31
N ALA A 212 -27.05 19.76 -37.44
CA ALA A 212 -27.13 20.83 -36.45
C ALA A 212 -25.91 20.83 -35.49
N ARG A 213 -25.55 19.65 -34.96
CA ARG A 213 -24.39 19.47 -34.07
C ARG A 213 -23.09 19.83 -34.80
N LYS A 214 -22.87 19.25 -35.98
CA LYS A 214 -21.65 19.48 -36.79
C LYS A 214 -21.52 20.94 -37.23
N ARG A 215 -22.63 21.60 -37.55
CA ARG A 215 -22.63 23.04 -37.86
C ARG A 215 -22.23 23.87 -36.65
N GLN A 216 -22.73 23.54 -35.46
CA GLN A 216 -22.34 24.23 -34.23
C GLN A 216 -20.84 24.05 -33.92
N GLU A 217 -20.29 22.86 -34.17
CA GLU A 217 -18.85 22.58 -34.03
C GLU A 217 -18.01 23.39 -35.02
N ALA A 218 -18.50 23.59 -36.24
CA ALA A 218 -17.86 24.45 -37.24
C ALA A 218 -17.93 25.93 -36.86
N ILE A 219 -19.06 26.41 -36.33
CA ILE A 219 -19.22 27.80 -35.85
C ILE A 219 -18.30 28.08 -34.67
N THR A 220 -18.21 27.16 -33.72
CA THR A 220 -17.33 27.29 -32.54
C THR A 220 -15.86 27.04 -32.86
N GLY A 221 -15.52 26.67 -34.10
CA GLY A 221 -14.15 26.41 -34.54
C GLY A 221 -13.54 25.10 -34.06
N ARG A 222 -14.29 24.24 -33.34
CA ARG A 222 -13.81 22.93 -32.86
C ARG A 222 -13.53 21.98 -34.02
N SER A 223 -14.42 21.97 -35.01
CA SER A 223 -14.29 21.14 -36.21
C SER A 223 -14.72 21.97 -37.43
N PRO A 224 -13.81 22.78 -38.00
CA PRO A 224 -14.18 23.73 -39.07
C PRO A 224 -14.49 23.04 -40.40
N ALA A 225 -13.93 21.85 -40.66
CA ALA A 225 -14.09 21.12 -41.91
C ALA A 225 -14.30 19.62 -41.67
N ILE A 226 -15.05 18.99 -42.57
CA ILE A 226 -15.32 17.55 -42.56
C ILE A 226 -14.95 16.98 -43.92
N PHE A 227 -14.33 15.81 -43.94
CA PHE A 227 -14.03 15.06 -45.14
C PHE A 227 -15.10 13.98 -45.38
N SER A 228 -15.49 13.78 -46.63
CA SER A 228 -16.27 12.63 -47.02
C SER A 228 -15.40 11.38 -47.06
N PRO A 229 -16.01 10.17 -47.02
CA PRO A 229 -15.36 8.96 -47.49
C PRO A 229 -14.77 9.13 -48.89
N ALA A 230 -13.74 8.33 -49.18
CA ALA A 230 -13.12 8.32 -50.49
C ALA A 230 -14.01 7.60 -51.51
N PHE A 231 -13.96 8.06 -52.76
CA PHE A 231 -14.61 7.43 -53.90
C PHE A 231 -13.69 7.51 -55.12
N TYR A 232 -14.02 6.76 -56.17
CA TYR A 232 -13.16 6.56 -57.32
C TYR A 232 -13.87 6.84 -58.64
N THR A 233 -13.11 7.29 -59.63
CA THR A 233 -13.64 7.49 -60.99
C THR A 233 -13.93 6.16 -61.70
N SER A 234 -13.21 5.09 -61.32
CA SER A 234 -13.37 3.71 -61.81
C SER A 234 -12.72 2.74 -60.82
N LYS A 235 -12.88 1.42 -60.98
CA LYS A 235 -12.25 0.40 -60.11
C LYS A 235 -10.74 0.60 -59.89
N TYR A 236 -10.03 1.10 -60.92
CA TYR A 236 -8.60 1.39 -60.86
C TYR A 236 -8.28 2.86 -61.19
N GLY A 237 -9.26 3.75 -60.99
CA GLY A 237 -9.19 5.17 -61.32
C GLY A 237 -8.61 6.04 -60.22
N TYR A 238 -8.80 7.36 -60.36
CA TYR A 238 -8.34 8.33 -59.37
C TYR A 238 -9.11 8.16 -58.06
N LYS A 239 -8.42 8.28 -56.93
CA LYS A 239 -9.03 8.34 -55.60
C LYS A 239 -9.33 9.78 -55.23
N MET A 240 -10.55 10.06 -54.79
CA MET A 240 -11.01 11.42 -54.49
C MET A 240 -11.83 11.44 -53.21
N CYS A 241 -11.95 12.61 -52.59
CA CYS A 241 -12.94 12.87 -51.55
C CYS A 241 -13.44 14.32 -51.63
N LEU A 242 -14.51 14.62 -50.90
CA LEU A 242 -15.03 15.96 -50.74
C LEU A 242 -14.60 16.51 -49.37
N ARG A 243 -14.40 17.82 -49.30
CA ARG A 243 -14.15 18.54 -48.05
C ARG A 243 -15.17 19.67 -47.92
N VAL A 244 -15.96 19.66 -46.85
CA VAL A 244 -16.98 20.68 -46.60
C VAL A 244 -16.68 21.49 -45.34
N TYR A 245 -16.95 22.78 -45.41
CA TYR A 245 -16.95 23.70 -44.28
C TYR A 245 -18.38 24.19 -44.08
N LEU A 246 -19.03 23.69 -43.03
CA LEU A 246 -20.43 23.98 -42.74
C LEU A 246 -20.67 25.43 -42.30
N ASN A 247 -19.61 26.14 -41.89
CA ASN A 247 -19.61 27.56 -41.58
C ASN A 247 -18.72 28.38 -42.52
N GLY A 248 -18.48 27.87 -43.73
CA GLY A 248 -17.74 28.55 -44.79
C GLY A 248 -16.23 28.64 -44.57
N ASP A 249 -15.51 28.83 -45.67
CA ASP A 249 -14.07 29.05 -45.71
C ASP A 249 -13.69 30.15 -46.71
N GLY A 250 -12.50 30.74 -46.53
CA GLY A 250 -12.01 31.81 -47.39
C GLY A 250 -12.98 32.99 -47.47
N THR A 251 -13.32 33.39 -48.71
CA THR A 251 -14.25 34.50 -49.00
C THR A 251 -15.68 34.24 -48.53
N GLY A 252 -16.07 32.98 -48.32
CA GLY A 252 -17.40 32.57 -47.86
C GLY A 252 -17.50 32.31 -46.35
N ARG A 253 -16.45 32.59 -45.57
CA ARG A 253 -16.39 32.30 -44.14
C ARG A 253 -17.55 32.96 -43.37
N GLY A 254 -18.27 32.17 -42.59
CA GLY A 254 -19.40 32.59 -41.75
C GLY A 254 -20.69 32.90 -42.51
N THR A 255 -20.68 32.90 -43.84
CA THR A 255 -21.82 33.34 -44.67
C THR A 255 -22.36 32.25 -45.59
N HIS A 256 -21.48 31.41 -46.13
CA HIS A 256 -21.82 30.36 -47.08
C HIS A 256 -21.39 28.98 -46.57
N LEU A 257 -21.91 27.93 -47.18
CA LEU A 257 -21.29 26.60 -47.12
C LEU A 257 -20.22 26.53 -48.20
N SER A 258 -19.00 26.13 -47.82
CA SER A 258 -17.90 25.95 -48.78
C SER A 258 -17.64 24.46 -48.99
N LEU A 259 -17.63 24.02 -50.24
CA LEU A 259 -17.38 22.64 -50.63
C LEU A 259 -16.21 22.60 -51.60
N PHE A 260 -15.28 21.68 -51.34
CA PHE A 260 -14.08 21.47 -52.14
C PHE A 260 -13.99 20.02 -52.57
N PHE A 261 -13.41 19.83 -53.75
CA PHE A 261 -13.05 18.53 -54.29
C PHE A 261 -11.56 18.29 -54.06
N VAL A 262 -11.20 17.09 -53.62
CA VAL A 262 -9.84 16.72 -53.23
C VAL A 262 -9.41 15.48 -53.99
N VAL A 263 -8.33 15.60 -54.77
CA VAL A 263 -7.64 14.44 -55.36
C VAL A 263 -6.70 13.86 -54.30
N MET A 264 -6.86 12.58 -54.02
CA MET A 264 -6.06 11.85 -53.02
C MET A 264 -5.05 10.94 -53.72
N LYS A 265 -3.98 10.59 -53.00
CA LYS A 265 -3.06 9.53 -53.44
C LYS A 265 -3.79 8.20 -53.49
N GLY A 266 -3.93 7.64 -54.69
CA GLY A 266 -4.50 6.33 -54.96
C GLY A 266 -3.44 5.24 -55.14
N PRO A 267 -3.85 3.96 -55.05
CA PRO A 267 -2.94 2.83 -55.27
C PRO A 267 -2.52 2.67 -56.73
N ASN A 268 -3.32 3.19 -57.67
CA ASN A 268 -3.10 3.02 -59.11
C ASN A 268 -2.56 4.27 -59.80
N ASP A 269 -2.15 5.31 -59.04
CA ASP A 269 -1.77 6.62 -59.59
C ASP A 269 -0.67 6.54 -60.64
N ALA A 270 0.24 5.57 -60.53
CA ALA A 270 1.32 5.33 -61.49
C ALA A 270 0.83 4.92 -62.90
N LEU A 271 -0.41 4.45 -63.00
CA LEU A 271 -1.05 4.03 -64.25
C LEU A 271 -1.93 5.13 -64.85
N LEU A 272 -2.14 6.22 -64.12
CA LEU A 272 -3.08 7.28 -64.48
C LEU A 272 -2.36 8.45 -65.15
N ARG A 273 -3.10 9.23 -65.94
CA ARG A 273 -2.57 10.42 -66.60
C ARG A 273 -2.60 11.60 -65.63
N TRP A 274 -1.52 12.37 -65.61
CA TRP A 274 -1.43 13.56 -64.77
C TRP A 274 -1.10 14.80 -65.62
N PRO A 275 -1.61 16.00 -65.29
CA PRO A 275 -2.47 16.31 -64.13
C PRO A 275 -3.90 15.79 -64.28
N PHE A 276 -4.63 15.71 -63.16
CA PHE A 276 -6.05 15.32 -63.17
C PHE A 276 -6.84 16.27 -64.08
N ASN A 277 -7.46 15.72 -65.12
CA ASN A 277 -8.21 16.46 -66.14
C ASN A 277 -9.43 15.65 -66.59
N GLN A 278 -10.33 15.34 -65.66
CA GLN A 278 -11.67 14.89 -66.03
C GLN A 278 -12.57 16.12 -66.20
N LYS A 279 -13.19 16.22 -67.37
CA LYS A 279 -14.19 17.24 -67.70
C LYS A 279 -15.55 16.86 -67.13
#